data_AF-A0A9E2PBQ8-F1
#
_entry.id   AF-A0A9E2PBQ8-F1
#
_cell.length_a   1.000
_cell.length_b   1.000
_cell.length_c   1.000
_cell.angle_alpha   90.00
_cell.angle_beta   90.00
_cell.angle_gamma   90.00
#
_symmetry.space_group_name_H-M   'P 1'
#
loop_
_entity.id
_entity.type
_entity.pdbx_description
1 polymer ?
#
loop_
_entity_poly.entity_id
_entity_poly.type
_entity_poly.pdbx_seq_one_letter_code
_entity_poly.pdbx_strand_id
1 'polypeptide(L)'
;MKIHEYQAKELFRKYGVPVPNGGVAFNSEEAIKVSDSLGCFPVVVKAQIHAGGRGKGGGVKLAKSADEVKSTSKSILGMNLVTNQTGHEGRLVKKVLVEQGLNIKKELYLGIIPDRSTAKFVIMAS
;
A
#
# COMPACT_ATOMS: atom_id res chain seq x y z
N MET A 1 -16.44 4.64 -8.25
CA MET A 1 -15.48 5.37 -7.40
C MET A 1 -14.38 4.42 -6.95
N LYS A 2 -13.12 4.88 -6.83
CA LYS A 2 -11.99 4.09 -6.29
C LYS A 2 -11.52 4.70 -4.98
N ILE A 3 -10.92 3.89 -4.10
CA ILE A 3 -10.26 4.32 -2.87
C ILE A 3 -8.81 3.83 -2.85
N HIS A 4 -7.96 4.47 -2.05
CA HIS A 4 -6.59 4.04 -1.83
C HIS A 4 -6.48 2.85 -0.87
N GLU A 5 -5.34 2.18 -0.88
CA GLU A 5 -5.05 1.04 0.00
C GLU A 5 -5.23 1.39 1.49
N TYR A 6 -4.72 2.56 1.93
CA TYR A 6 -4.87 2.96 3.34
C TYR A 6 -6.35 3.13 3.74
N GLN A 7 -7.19 3.68 2.86
CA GLN A 7 -8.62 3.87 3.11
C GLN A 7 -9.37 2.53 3.17
N ALA A 8 -9.00 1.59 2.28
CA ALA A 8 -9.55 0.24 2.33
C ALA A 8 -9.16 -0.47 3.63
N LYS A 9 -7.91 -0.28 4.11
CA LYS A 9 -7.44 -0.84 5.39
C LYS A 9 -8.12 -0.22 6.61
N GLU A 10 -8.39 1.07 6.59
CA GLU A 10 -9.21 1.74 7.62
C GLU A 10 -10.62 1.13 7.68
N LEU A 11 -11.23 0.89 6.52
CA LEU A 11 -12.53 0.23 6.44
C LEU A 11 -12.48 -1.21 6.97
N PHE A 12 -11.48 -1.98 6.55
CA PHE A 12 -11.27 -3.35 7.04
C PHE A 12 -11.10 -3.39 8.55
N ARG A 13 -10.28 -2.51 9.12
CA ARG A 13 -10.10 -2.39 10.58
C ARG A 13 -11.41 -2.05 11.28
N LYS A 14 -12.21 -1.13 10.74
CA LYS A 14 -13.53 -0.77 11.29
C LYS A 14 -14.48 -1.97 11.37
N TYR A 15 -14.38 -2.92 10.44
CA TYR A 15 -15.22 -4.12 10.40
C TYR A 15 -14.51 -5.39 10.92
N GLY A 16 -13.37 -5.26 11.61
CA GLY A 16 -12.68 -6.38 12.24
C GLY A 16 -11.90 -7.30 11.28
N VAL A 17 -11.72 -6.89 10.02
CA VAL A 17 -10.85 -7.62 9.08
C VAL A 17 -9.39 -7.30 9.41
N PRO A 18 -8.54 -8.31 9.71
CA PRO A 18 -7.17 -8.08 10.13
C PRO A 18 -6.35 -7.48 8.99
N VAL A 19 -5.66 -6.39 9.30
CA VAL A 19 -4.72 -5.70 8.41
C VAL A 19 -3.47 -5.36 9.23
N PRO A 20 -2.28 -5.27 8.63
CA PRO A 20 -1.09 -4.90 9.37
C PRO A 20 -1.24 -3.46 9.91
N ASN A 21 -0.53 -3.15 11.00
CA ASN A 21 -0.53 -1.78 11.52
C ASN A 21 0.30 -0.88 10.60
N GLY A 22 -0.20 0.34 10.40
CA GLY A 22 0.43 1.30 9.50
C GLY A 22 -0.27 2.64 9.53
N GLY A 23 0.37 3.62 8.93
CA GLY A 23 -0.11 5.00 8.85
C GLY A 23 0.25 5.64 7.51
N VAL A 24 -0.58 6.60 7.10
CA VAL A 24 -0.31 7.42 5.91
C VAL A 24 0.64 8.56 6.27
N ALA A 25 1.55 8.89 5.37
CA ALA A 25 2.47 10.01 5.48
C ALA A 25 2.50 10.82 4.18
N PHE A 26 2.59 12.13 4.31
CA PHE A 26 2.62 13.10 3.21
C PHE A 26 4.02 13.69 2.95
N ASN A 27 4.94 13.49 3.88
CA ASN A 27 6.36 13.86 3.78
C ASN A 27 7.24 12.81 4.47
N SER A 28 8.56 12.93 4.34
CA SER A 28 9.52 11.98 4.92
C SER A 28 9.54 12.00 6.45
N GLU A 29 9.32 13.17 7.06
CA GLU A 29 9.31 13.34 8.51
C GLU A 29 8.10 12.62 9.14
N GLU A 30 6.93 12.72 8.51
CA GLU A 30 5.75 11.96 8.89
C GLU A 30 5.96 10.45 8.69
N ALA A 31 6.65 10.04 7.62
CA ALA A 31 6.93 8.62 7.39
C ALA A 31 7.78 8.01 8.52
N ILE A 32 8.77 8.76 9.01
CA ILE A 32 9.57 8.37 10.19
C ILE A 32 8.70 8.29 11.44
N LYS A 33 7.88 9.31 11.70
CA LYS A 33 6.96 9.31 12.86
C LYS A 33 6.03 8.11 12.85
N VAL A 34 5.51 7.74 11.67
CA VAL A 34 4.69 6.53 11.52
C VAL A 34 5.53 5.30 11.84
N SER A 35 6.75 5.14 11.28
CA SER A 35 7.58 3.97 11.59
C SER A 35 7.95 3.88 13.07
N ASP A 36 8.22 5.01 13.73
CA ASP A 36 8.51 5.06 15.16
C ASP A 36 7.30 4.60 15.98
N SER A 37 6.10 5.02 15.60
CA SER A 37 4.85 4.59 16.26
C SER A 37 4.57 3.09 16.10
N LEU A 38 5.09 2.46 15.04
CA LEU A 38 4.97 1.02 14.84
C LEU A 38 5.93 0.22 15.73
N GLY A 39 7.02 0.84 16.20
CA GLY A 39 7.97 0.25 17.15
C GLY A 39 8.70 -1.00 16.65
N CYS A 40 8.70 -1.25 15.33
CA CYS A 40 9.28 -2.45 14.76
C CYS A 40 9.90 -2.19 13.37
N PHE A 41 10.92 -2.98 13.05
CA PHE A 41 11.47 -3.13 11.71
C PHE A 41 11.49 -4.62 11.32
N PRO A 42 11.40 -4.93 10.00
CA PRO A 42 11.28 -3.99 8.90
C PRO A 42 9.87 -3.39 8.77
N VAL A 43 9.79 -2.25 8.09
CA VAL A 43 8.52 -1.65 7.61
C VAL A 43 8.53 -1.62 6.09
N VAL A 44 7.35 -1.43 5.49
CA VAL A 44 7.18 -1.30 4.04
C VAL A 44 6.62 0.08 3.74
N VAL A 45 7.29 0.82 2.85
CA VAL A 45 6.86 2.13 2.35
C VAL A 45 6.20 1.94 0.98
N LYS A 46 4.92 2.31 0.87
CA LYS A 46 4.07 2.01 -0.28
C LYS A 46 3.44 3.27 -0.87
N ALA A 47 3.78 3.60 -2.10
CA ALA A 47 3.13 4.63 -2.90
C ALA A 47 1.61 4.44 -2.93
N GLN A 48 0.86 5.51 -2.67
CA GLN A 48 -0.60 5.48 -2.72
C GLN A 48 -1.11 6.10 -4.02
N ILE A 49 -1.32 5.23 -5.01
CA ILE A 49 -2.02 5.54 -6.26
C ILE A 49 -3.11 4.48 -6.51
N HIS A 50 -4.11 4.78 -7.34
CA HIS A 50 -5.20 3.84 -7.61
C HIS A 50 -4.81 2.70 -8.55
N ALA A 51 -3.72 2.85 -9.31
CA ALA A 51 -3.24 1.81 -10.20
C ALA A 51 -2.47 0.72 -9.43
N GLY A 52 -2.64 -0.53 -9.87
CA GLY A 52 -1.85 -1.68 -9.45
C GLY A 52 -0.46 -1.71 -10.10
N GLY A 53 0.32 -2.77 -9.83
CA GLY A 53 1.68 -2.91 -10.39
C GLY A 53 2.75 -2.04 -9.71
N ARG A 54 2.42 -1.39 -8.59
CA ARG A 54 3.29 -0.45 -7.85
C ARG A 54 4.63 -1.05 -7.44
N GLY A 55 4.66 -2.33 -7.06
CA GLY A 55 5.91 -3.00 -6.66
C GLY A 55 6.92 -3.09 -7.80
N LYS A 56 6.48 -3.53 -8.99
CA LYS A 56 7.32 -3.58 -10.19
C LYS A 56 7.74 -2.18 -10.66
N GLY A 57 6.91 -1.17 -10.43
CA GLY A 57 7.22 0.25 -10.71
C GLY A 57 8.14 0.92 -9.67
N GLY A 58 8.61 0.20 -8.64
CA GLY A 58 9.48 0.78 -7.60
C GLY A 58 8.76 1.61 -6.53
N GLY A 59 7.42 1.62 -6.54
CA GLY A 59 6.59 2.31 -5.56
C GLY A 59 6.30 1.52 -4.29
N VAL A 60 6.93 0.36 -4.09
CA VAL A 60 6.84 -0.42 -2.85
C VAL A 60 8.24 -0.87 -2.47
N LYS A 61 8.71 -0.48 -1.29
CA LYS A 61 10.06 -0.80 -0.81
C LYS A 61 10.05 -1.15 0.67
N LEU A 62 10.89 -2.12 1.04
CA LEU A 62 11.12 -2.52 2.42
C LEU A 62 12.24 -1.66 3.02
N ALA A 63 12.06 -1.21 4.25
CA ALA A 63 13.01 -0.41 5.00
C ALA A 63 13.28 -1.04 6.37
N LYS A 64 14.54 -1.17 6.75
CA LYS A 64 15.02 -1.86 7.95
C LYS A 64 15.45 -0.92 9.08
N SER A 65 15.44 0.39 8.83
CA SER A 65 15.80 1.42 9.79
C SER A 65 15.06 2.72 9.51
N ALA A 66 15.06 3.67 10.46
CA ALA A 66 14.47 4.99 10.28
C ALA A 66 15.13 5.77 9.13
N ASP A 67 16.45 5.63 8.94
CA ASP A 67 17.17 6.24 7.82
C ASP A 67 16.75 5.65 6.47
N GLU A 68 16.52 4.33 6.42
CA GLU A 68 15.97 3.69 5.22
C GLU A 68 14.52 4.15 4.97
N VAL A 69 13.71 4.37 6.00
CA VAL A 69 12.35 4.93 5.86
C VAL A 69 12.40 6.33 5.29
N LYS A 70 13.29 7.19 5.81
CA LYS A 70 13.47 8.57 5.34
C LYS A 70 13.88 8.62 3.87
N SER A 71 14.95 7.90 3.52
CA SER A 71 15.46 7.87 2.14
C SER A 71 14.45 7.26 1.18
N THR A 72 13.80 6.15 1.56
CA THR A 72 12.79 5.49 0.76
C THR A 72 11.57 6.37 0.53
N SER A 73 11.00 6.96 1.58
CA SER A 73 9.84 7.84 1.47
C SER A 73 10.14 9.07 0.62
N LYS A 74 11.32 9.68 0.77
CA LYS A 74 11.78 10.81 -0.08
C LYS A 74 11.92 10.41 -1.55
N SER A 75 12.35 9.19 -1.84
CA SER A 75 12.46 8.69 -3.22
C SER A 75 11.10 8.41 -3.87
N ILE A 76 10.10 8.00 -3.07
CA ILE A 76 8.77 7.62 -3.55
C ILE A 76 7.84 8.83 -3.63
N LEU A 77 7.88 9.73 -2.64
CA LEU A 77 7.06 10.94 -2.63
C LEU A 77 7.50 11.90 -3.73
N GLY A 78 6.55 12.44 -4.48
CA GLY A 78 6.82 13.35 -5.60
C GLY A 78 7.26 12.65 -6.88
N MET A 79 7.55 11.35 -6.86
CA MET A 79 7.87 10.62 -8.09
C MET A 79 6.63 10.50 -9.00
N ASN A 80 6.85 10.46 -10.31
CA ASN A 80 5.82 10.05 -11.26
C ASN A 80 5.89 8.52 -11.45
N LEU A 81 5.02 7.79 -10.75
CA LEU A 81 5.10 6.33 -10.70
C LEU A 81 4.47 5.69 -11.95
N VAL A 82 5.33 5.10 -12.78
CA VAL A 82 4.94 4.32 -13.95
C VAL A 82 4.73 2.86 -13.57
N THR A 83 3.60 2.30 -13.99
CA THR A 83 3.21 0.90 -13.82
C THR A 83 2.55 0.42 -15.11
N ASN A 84 2.38 -0.89 -15.26
CA ASN A 84 1.62 -1.47 -16.38
C ASN A 84 0.18 -0.94 -16.49
N GLN A 85 -0.38 -0.38 -15.41
CA GLN A 85 -1.75 0.13 -15.37
C GLN A 85 -1.87 1.66 -15.49
N THR A 86 -0.75 2.40 -15.37
CA THR A 86 -0.74 3.86 -15.58
C THR A 86 -0.33 4.24 -17.00
N GLY A 87 0.36 3.34 -17.72
CA GLY A 87 1.04 3.69 -18.96
C GLY A 87 2.22 4.65 -18.75
N HIS A 88 2.77 5.17 -19.84
CA HIS A 88 3.96 6.04 -19.84
C HIS A 88 3.75 7.34 -19.06
N GLU A 89 2.52 7.86 -19.01
CA GLU A 89 2.14 9.06 -18.26
C GLU A 89 2.35 8.93 -16.74
N GLY A 90 2.34 7.70 -16.21
CA GLY A 90 2.55 7.46 -14.79
C GLY A 90 1.47 8.08 -13.89
N ARG A 91 1.76 8.16 -12.59
CA ARG A 91 0.94 8.90 -11.63
C ARG A 91 1.81 9.52 -10.54
N LEU A 92 1.66 10.82 -10.33
CA LEU A 92 2.31 11.53 -9.23
C LEU A 92 1.92 10.94 -7.87
N VAL A 93 2.93 10.53 -7.10
CA VAL A 93 2.75 10.01 -5.75
C VAL A 93 2.73 11.15 -4.74
N LYS A 94 1.57 11.42 -4.16
CA LYS A 94 1.36 12.52 -3.19
C LYS A 94 1.41 12.09 -1.72
N LYS A 95 1.37 10.78 -1.46
CA LYS A 95 1.37 10.19 -0.13
C LYS A 95 1.85 8.75 -0.18
N VAL A 96 2.38 8.28 0.93
CA VAL A 96 2.83 6.90 1.13
C VAL A 96 2.13 6.28 2.33
N LEU A 97 1.95 4.96 2.30
CA LEU A 97 1.57 4.16 3.46
C LEU A 97 2.84 3.52 4.01
N VAL A 98 3.15 3.75 5.29
CA VAL A 98 4.19 3.06 6.03
C VAL A 98 3.51 2.01 6.90
N GLU A 99 3.93 0.76 6.77
CA GLU A 99 3.24 -0.38 7.37
C GLU A 99 4.22 -1.43 7.90
N GLN A 100 3.83 -2.19 8.91
CA GLN A 100 4.61 -3.33 9.42
C GLN A 100 5.00 -4.30 8.32
N GLY A 101 6.28 -4.70 8.29
CA GLY A 101 6.72 -5.84 7.50
C GLY A 101 6.24 -7.14 8.15
N LEU A 102 5.68 -8.04 7.35
CA LEU A 102 5.20 -9.34 7.82
C LEU A 102 6.01 -10.47 7.18
N ASN A 103 6.21 -11.55 7.94
CA ASN A 103 6.81 -12.77 7.42
C ASN A 103 5.73 -13.65 6.78
N ILE A 104 5.58 -13.53 5.46
CA ILE A 104 4.50 -14.16 4.70
C ILE A 104 4.86 -15.62 4.42
N LYS A 105 4.14 -16.56 5.02
CA LYS A 105 4.33 -18.02 4.79
C LYS A 105 3.70 -18.50 3.49
N LYS A 106 2.54 -17.95 3.13
CA LYS A 106 1.77 -18.30 1.93
C LYS A 106 0.98 -17.08 1.47
N GLU A 107 0.93 -16.87 0.17
CA GLU A 107 0.08 -15.88 -0.48
C GLU A 107 -1.10 -16.59 -1.13
N LEU A 108 -2.29 -16.02 -0.99
CA LEU A 108 -3.54 -16.49 -1.57
C LEU A 108 -4.23 -15.32 -2.26
N TYR A 109 -5.04 -15.60 -3.26
CA TYR A 109 -5.92 -14.63 -3.89
C TYR A 109 -7.33 -14.76 -3.31
N LEU A 110 -7.98 -13.61 -3.03
CA LEU A 110 -9.39 -13.53 -2.68
C LEU A 110 -10.00 -12.29 -3.34
N GLY A 111 -11.13 -12.47 -4.04
CA GLY A 111 -11.87 -11.38 -4.66
C GLY A 111 -13.38 -11.59 -4.52
N ILE A 112 -14.12 -10.50 -4.32
CA ILE A 112 -15.59 -10.49 -4.28
C ILE A 112 -16.07 -9.44 -5.26
N ILE A 113 -16.88 -9.84 -6.23
CA ILE A 113 -17.40 -8.94 -7.27
C ILE A 113 -18.88 -9.23 -7.54
N PRO A 114 -19.67 -8.22 -7.98
CA PRO A 114 -20.99 -8.48 -8.56
C PRO A 114 -20.80 -9.17 -9.92
N ASP A 115 -21.38 -10.35 -10.06
CA ASP A 115 -21.45 -11.07 -11.33
C ASP A 115 -22.71 -10.63 -12.08
N ARG A 116 -22.49 -10.04 -13.26
CA ARG A 116 -23.55 -9.53 -14.12
C ARG A 116 -24.44 -10.65 -14.66
N SER A 117 -23.91 -11.85 -14.85
CA SER A 117 -24.67 -12.96 -15.44
C SER A 117 -25.69 -13.56 -14.46
N THR A 118 -25.32 -13.67 -13.19
CA THR A 118 -26.18 -14.24 -12.14
C THR A 118 -26.88 -13.19 -11.28
N ALA A 119 -26.52 -11.91 -11.43
CA ALA A 119 -26.97 -10.80 -10.58
C ALA A 119 -26.72 -11.05 -9.08
N LYS A 120 -25.65 -11.78 -8.75
CA LYS A 120 -25.25 -12.14 -7.38
C LYS A 120 -23.80 -11.71 -7.12
N PHE A 121 -23.40 -11.72 -5.86
CA PHE A 121 -21.99 -11.63 -5.50
C PHE A 121 -21.29 -12.98 -5.74
N VAL A 122 -20.15 -12.95 -6.40
CA VAL A 122 -19.27 -14.10 -6.61
C VAL A 122 -17.99 -13.91 -5.81
N ILE A 123 -17.55 -14.99 -5.16
CA ILE A 123 -16.28 -15.09 -4.45
C ILE A 123 -15.32 -15.94 -5.29
N MET A 124 -14.11 -15.43 -5.52
CA MET A 124 -13.03 -16.13 -6.21
C MET A 124 -11.86 -16.31 -5.26
N ALA A 125 -11.31 -17.52 -5.17
CA ALA A 125 -10.15 -17.84 -4.32
C ALA A 125 -9.20 -18.81 -5.02
N SER A 126 -7.88 -18.62 -4.87
CA SER A 126 -6.81 -19.50 -5.39
C SER A 126 -5.54 -19.41 -4.57
#